data_AF-A0A2V5JA27-F1
#
_entry.id   AF-A0A2V5JA27-F1
#
_cell.length_a   1.000
_cell.length_b   1.000
_cell.length_c   1.000
_cell.angle_alpha   90.00
_cell.angle_beta   90.00
_cell.angle_gamma   90.00
#
_symmetry.space_group_name_H-M   'P 1'
#
loop_
_entity.id
_entity.type
_entity.pdbx_description
1 polymer ?
#
loop_
_entity_poly.entity_id
_entity_poly.type
_entity_poly.pdbx_seq_one_letter_code
_entity_poly.pdbx_strand_id
1 'polypeptide(L)'
;MTLRFLVRGTSALACAAVVSSAFLSPAHAAETFSPSLGALSSAVLSSTAAQQFSLRPLSPAIPSADEIAKAKESEASAATASASLDAMIASANERLQSSTLTAMSANSAYTNALVVLEQRQGAAETAKAKAEAANSAHKVAKAQLGQLAGSLYKNGGLDLSVQGILGSSDADDAIYQASTLMALSANRAHTFTTAEETAATSSALQAQAEEASKAADEAIAAAESSHNQAQAAADAQAAIVADNEAQRGILLERLATLHNTTVALEGARVDALAKKAAEEALAKQIAASANSPEPAQPAAPAQPGAEPVKVPAVAAPKPVPVPKPVTPAPAPAPAPAPAPKPVRPAPAPAPAPAPAPAPAPAPAPAPAPAPAPAPAPAPAPSGSYTQVMVNYAMSKIGGPYQWGGNGPTAFDCSGLVQQAFAAAGISVPRQGTDQFWAAPTRVPLSQMRYGDLLVFNDNGSGQFGHIAIYIGNNQVVQALNPGQPIAVTSLSWMSGMSLYPYAARY
;
A
#
# COMPACT_ATOMS: atom_id res chain seq x y z
N MET A 1 27.89 -2.70 -7.24
CA MET A 1 28.12 -1.26 -7.50
C MET A 1 27.84 -0.51 -6.21
N THR A 2 28.89 0.01 -5.58
CA THR A 2 28.88 0.73 -4.30
C THR A 2 28.76 2.22 -4.59
N LEU A 3 27.71 2.89 -4.10
CA LEU A 3 27.70 4.35 -4.04
C LEU A 3 27.44 4.84 -2.61
N ARG A 4 28.33 5.75 -2.21
CA ARG A 4 28.55 6.30 -0.88
C ARG A 4 27.66 7.53 -0.64
N PHE A 5 27.21 7.65 0.60
CA PHE A 5 26.68 8.87 1.23
C PHE A 5 27.62 10.08 1.06
N LEU A 6 27.04 11.25 0.84
CA LEU A 6 27.71 12.54 1.06
C LEU A 6 26.89 13.37 2.06
N VAL A 7 27.50 13.59 3.23
CA VAL A 7 27.08 14.52 4.27
C VAL A 7 27.88 15.82 4.11
N ARG A 8 27.21 16.97 4.13
CA ARG A 8 27.75 18.29 4.52
C ARG A 8 26.59 19.03 5.19
N GLY A 9 26.68 19.61 6.38
CA GLY A 9 27.84 20.20 7.03
C GLY A 9 27.56 21.69 7.21
N THR A 10 27.10 22.04 8.41
CA THR A 10 26.76 23.33 9.01
C THR A 10 27.71 24.50 8.72
N SER A 11 27.17 25.74 8.69
CA SER A 11 27.79 26.93 9.30
C SER A 11 26.76 28.05 9.49
N ALA A 12 26.66 28.53 10.73
CA ALA A 12 25.96 29.74 11.13
C ALA A 12 26.92 30.95 11.07
N LEU A 13 26.41 32.17 10.84
CA LEU A 13 26.71 33.35 11.68
C LEU A 13 25.91 34.60 11.26
N ALA A 14 25.31 35.21 12.29
CA ALA A 14 25.28 36.64 12.64
C ALA A 14 24.44 37.68 11.88
N CYS A 15 23.63 38.35 12.70
CA CYS A 15 22.88 39.60 12.57
C CYS A 15 23.63 40.81 11.99
N ALA A 16 22.90 41.69 11.30
CA ALA A 16 22.70 43.10 11.71
C ALA A 16 21.68 43.81 10.80
N ALA A 17 20.80 44.59 11.42
CA ALA A 17 19.77 45.42 10.80
C ALA A 17 20.33 46.68 10.11
N VAL A 18 19.54 47.30 9.22
CA VAL A 18 19.13 48.74 9.24
C VAL A 18 18.47 49.16 7.89
N VAL A 19 17.15 49.43 7.98
CA VAL A 19 16.40 50.64 7.52
C VAL A 19 16.34 51.05 6.02
N SER A 20 15.09 51.02 5.54
CA SER A 20 14.34 51.99 4.69
C SER A 20 14.33 51.97 3.15
N SER A 21 13.06 52.01 2.69
CA SER A 21 12.46 52.72 1.54
C SER A 21 12.77 52.25 0.11
N ALA A 22 11.77 51.69 -0.60
CA ALA A 22 10.80 52.44 -1.40
C ALA A 22 10.06 51.52 -2.43
N PHE A 23 8.74 51.67 -2.48
CA PHE A 23 7.82 51.56 -3.62
C PHE A 23 8.28 50.88 -4.94
N LEU A 24 7.56 49.83 -5.39
CA LEU A 24 6.57 49.87 -6.50
C LEU A 24 5.99 48.46 -6.76
N SER A 25 4.66 48.35 -6.84
CA SER A 25 3.94 47.16 -7.38
C SER A 25 4.05 47.07 -8.91
N PRO A 26 3.65 45.93 -9.50
CA PRO A 26 2.53 46.02 -10.42
C PRO A 26 1.41 44.98 -10.21
N ALA A 27 0.27 45.36 -10.78
CA ALA A 27 -1.08 44.82 -10.69
C ALA A 27 -1.26 43.34 -11.05
N HIS A 28 -2.26 42.70 -10.43
CA HIS A 28 -3.10 41.69 -11.06
C HIS A 28 -4.57 42.12 -10.93
N ALA A 29 -5.25 42.10 -12.07
CA ALA A 29 -6.67 42.38 -12.21
C ALA A 29 -7.51 41.18 -11.77
N ALA A 30 -8.61 41.44 -11.06
CA ALA A 30 -9.73 40.52 -10.97
C ALA A 30 -11.02 41.35 -10.90
N GLU A 31 -11.86 41.20 -11.92
CA GLU A 31 -13.19 41.78 -11.99
C GLU A 31 -14.20 40.96 -11.16
N THR A 32 -14.96 41.71 -10.36
CA THR A 32 -16.42 41.64 -10.13
C THR A 32 -17.07 40.31 -9.70
N PHE A 33 -17.66 40.30 -8.49
CA PHE A 33 -19.12 40.36 -8.34
C PHE A 33 -19.51 40.72 -6.88
N SER A 34 -20.31 41.77 -6.71
CA SER A 34 -20.90 42.23 -5.45
C SER A 34 -22.21 41.48 -5.12
N PRO A 35 -22.76 41.61 -3.90
CA PRO A 35 -23.72 42.70 -3.69
C PRO A 35 -23.65 43.44 -2.33
N SER A 36 -23.88 44.76 -2.45
CA SER A 36 -24.60 45.70 -1.57
C SER A 36 -24.37 45.73 -0.04
N LEU A 37 -23.71 46.80 0.41
CA LEU A 37 -24.03 47.50 1.67
C LEU A 37 -24.33 48.97 1.34
N GLY A 38 -25.51 49.41 1.74
CA GLY A 38 -26.06 50.74 1.47
C GLY A 38 -25.30 51.84 2.19
N ALA A 39 -25.08 52.93 1.47
CA ALA A 39 -24.55 54.19 1.95
C ALA A 39 -25.54 54.88 2.90
N LEU A 40 -25.02 55.45 4.00
CA LEU A 40 -25.64 56.61 4.63
C LEU A 40 -24.58 57.70 4.84
N SER A 41 -24.88 58.83 4.21
CA SER A 41 -24.07 60.02 4.02
C SER A 41 -23.66 60.73 5.30
N SER A 42 -22.46 61.26 5.28
CA SER A 42 -21.95 62.29 6.18
C SER A 42 -22.81 63.57 6.08
N ALA A 43 -23.58 63.87 7.12
CA ALA A 43 -24.16 65.18 7.34
C ALA A 43 -23.46 65.83 8.54
N VAL A 44 -22.58 66.78 8.25
CA VAL A 44 -21.99 67.69 9.25
C VAL A 44 -23.07 68.68 9.64
N LEU A 45 -23.73 68.47 10.79
CA LEU A 45 -24.49 69.51 11.47
C LEU A 45 -23.61 70.11 12.58
N SER A 46 -23.11 71.32 12.31
CA SER A 46 -22.61 72.23 13.34
C SER A 46 -23.76 72.56 14.30
N SER A 47 -23.79 71.92 15.47
CA SER A 47 -24.64 72.34 16.59
C SER A 47 -23.75 72.93 17.68
N THR A 48 -23.84 74.24 17.84
CA THR A 48 -23.38 74.95 19.03
C THR A 48 -24.27 74.55 20.21
N ALA A 49 -23.93 73.45 20.88
CA ALA A 49 -24.49 73.10 22.18
C ALA A 49 -23.59 73.67 23.28
N ALA A 50 -24.11 74.69 23.97
CA ALA A 50 -23.50 75.26 25.16
C ALA A 50 -23.16 74.14 26.16
N GLN A 51 -21.89 74.05 26.56
CA GLN A 51 -21.50 73.18 27.66
C GLN A 51 -22.08 73.74 28.97
N GLN A 52 -23.24 73.23 29.37
CA GLN A 52 -23.64 73.31 30.77
C GLN A 52 -22.79 72.31 31.55
N PHE A 53 -21.79 72.82 32.25
CA PHE A 53 -21.17 72.11 33.38
C PHE A 53 -22.25 71.90 34.45
N SER A 54 -23.01 70.81 34.33
CA SER A 54 -23.84 70.32 35.42
C SER A 54 -22.91 69.66 36.43
N LEU A 55 -22.78 70.28 37.60
CA LEU A 55 -22.16 69.71 38.78
C LEU A 55 -22.84 68.37 39.09
N ARG A 56 -22.14 67.27 38.77
CA ARG A 56 -22.60 65.90 38.99
C ARG A 56 -22.61 65.65 40.50
N PRO A 57 -23.76 65.42 41.15
CA PRO A 57 -23.77 65.09 42.58
C PRO A 57 -23.07 63.74 42.82
N LEU A 58 -22.18 63.70 43.81
CA LEU A 58 -21.38 62.55 44.26
C LEU A 58 -22.21 61.50 45.04
N SER A 59 -23.45 61.24 44.63
CA SER A 59 -24.26 60.12 45.17
C SER A 59 -24.28 58.99 44.14
N PRO A 60 -24.20 57.70 44.54
CA PRO A 60 -24.32 56.61 43.59
C PRO A 60 -25.70 56.70 42.94
N ALA A 61 -25.73 57.11 41.67
CA ALA A 61 -26.97 57.23 40.91
C ALA A 61 -27.57 55.83 40.76
N ILE A 62 -28.79 55.63 41.26
CA ILE A 62 -29.54 54.40 41.07
C ILE A 62 -29.86 54.29 39.55
N PRO A 63 -29.48 53.20 38.87
CA PRO A 63 -29.72 53.04 37.45
C PRO A 63 -31.22 53.15 37.11
N SER A 64 -31.54 53.84 36.04
CA SER A 64 -32.90 53.93 35.49
C SER A 64 -33.34 52.60 34.86
N ALA A 65 -34.65 52.40 34.72
CA ALA A 65 -35.21 51.21 34.08
C ALA A 65 -34.70 51.03 32.62
N ASP A 66 -34.49 52.13 31.90
CA ASP A 66 -33.96 52.12 30.53
C ASP A 66 -32.48 51.72 30.48
N GLU A 67 -31.67 52.16 31.45
CA GLU A 67 -30.27 51.72 31.58
C GLU A 67 -30.17 50.23 31.90
N ILE A 68 -31.05 49.71 32.75
CA ILE A 68 -31.14 48.27 33.06
C ILE A 68 -31.58 47.48 31.82
N ALA A 69 -32.57 47.97 31.07
CA ALA A 69 -33.04 47.31 29.84
C ALA A 69 -31.94 47.24 28.77
N LYS A 70 -31.22 48.35 28.54
CA LYS A 70 -30.07 48.39 27.62
C LYS A 70 -28.93 47.48 28.06
N ALA A 71 -28.64 47.40 29.36
CA ALA A 71 -27.64 46.48 29.89
C ALA A 71 -28.01 45.01 29.60
N LYS A 72 -29.28 44.62 29.78
CA LYS A 72 -29.76 43.27 29.45
C LYS A 72 -29.72 42.96 27.96
N GLU A 73 -30.04 43.93 27.10
CA GLU A 73 -29.93 43.77 25.65
C GLU A 73 -28.47 43.60 25.20
N SER A 74 -27.55 44.33 25.83
CA SER A 74 -26.11 44.16 25.62
C SER A 74 -25.61 42.80 26.08
N GLU A 75 -26.11 42.28 27.21
CA GLU A 75 -25.80 40.95 27.72
C GLU A 75 -26.30 39.85 26.77
N ALA A 76 -27.54 39.95 26.28
CA ALA A 76 -28.10 39.02 25.30
C ALA A 76 -27.33 39.04 23.97
N SER A 77 -26.87 40.21 23.53
CA SER A 77 -26.03 40.38 22.34
C SER A 77 -24.67 39.73 22.52
N ALA A 78 -24.02 39.91 23.68
CA ALA A 78 -22.76 39.27 24.01
C ALA A 78 -22.89 37.73 24.07
N ALA A 79 -23.97 37.21 24.67
CA ALA A 79 -24.25 35.78 24.71
C ALA A 79 -24.43 35.18 23.30
N THR A 80 -25.12 35.90 22.40
CA THR A 80 -25.29 35.49 21.01
C THR A 80 -23.95 35.47 20.26
N ALA A 81 -23.10 36.48 20.48
CA ALA A 81 -21.76 36.54 19.90
C ALA A 81 -20.86 35.39 20.40
N SER A 82 -20.87 35.11 21.71
CA SER A 82 -20.15 33.97 22.29
C SER A 82 -20.60 32.64 21.70
N ALA A 83 -21.91 32.41 21.57
CA ALA A 83 -22.45 31.19 20.96
C ALA A 83 -22.02 31.04 19.49
N SER A 84 -21.96 32.14 18.74
CA SER A 84 -21.47 32.14 17.35
C SER A 84 -19.98 31.79 17.26
N LEU A 85 -19.14 32.33 18.15
CA LEU A 85 -17.71 32.00 18.21
C LEU A 85 -17.48 30.54 18.62
N ASP A 86 -18.21 30.04 19.62
CA ASP A 86 -18.16 28.62 20.01
C ASP A 86 -18.57 27.71 18.84
N ALA A 87 -19.60 28.08 18.07
CA ALA A 87 -20.02 27.35 16.88
C ALA A 87 -18.95 27.37 15.76
N MET A 88 -18.25 28.49 15.57
CA MET A 88 -17.13 28.56 14.63
C MET A 88 -15.98 27.63 15.02
N ILE A 89 -15.63 27.58 16.32
CA ILE A 89 -14.60 26.66 16.83
C ILE A 89 -15.03 25.21 16.63
N ALA A 90 -16.29 24.88 16.94
CA ALA A 90 -16.83 23.54 16.73
C ALA A 90 -16.77 23.12 15.25
N SER A 91 -17.22 23.99 14.33
CA SER A 91 -17.16 23.74 12.89
C SER A 91 -15.73 23.60 12.37
N ALA A 92 -14.77 24.36 12.90
CA ALA A 92 -13.36 24.24 12.54
C ALA A 92 -12.77 22.88 12.99
N ASN A 93 -13.12 22.42 14.19
CA ASN A 93 -12.77 21.09 14.68
C ASN A 93 -13.40 19.97 13.83
N GLU A 94 -14.66 20.11 13.41
CA GLU A 94 -15.32 19.15 12.50
C GLU A 94 -14.61 19.07 11.15
N ARG A 95 -14.19 20.22 10.57
CA ARG A 95 -13.38 20.25 9.35
C ARG A 95 -12.05 19.53 9.52
N LEU A 96 -11.38 19.71 10.66
CA LEU A 96 -10.13 19.00 10.99
C LEU A 96 -10.33 17.49 11.15
N GLN A 97 -11.44 17.07 11.76
CA GLN A 97 -11.78 15.65 11.88
C GLN A 97 -12.05 15.02 10.52
N SER A 98 -12.83 15.69 9.67
CA SER A 98 -13.13 15.25 8.30
C SER A 98 -11.89 15.15 7.42
N SER A 99 -10.95 16.10 7.53
CA SER A 99 -9.69 16.04 6.78
C SER A 99 -8.78 14.89 7.25
N THR A 100 -8.76 14.64 8.56
CA THR A 100 -8.06 13.47 9.14
C THR A 100 -8.63 12.17 8.58
N LEU A 101 -9.96 12.01 8.55
CA LEU A 101 -10.63 10.85 7.97
C LEU A 101 -10.24 10.63 6.49
N THR A 102 -10.21 11.72 5.72
CA THR A 102 -9.85 11.70 4.30
C THR A 102 -8.41 11.24 4.08
N ALA A 103 -7.46 11.81 4.83
CA ALA A 103 -6.04 11.42 4.77
C ALA A 103 -5.86 9.95 5.13
N MET A 104 -6.55 9.47 6.16
CA MET A 104 -6.46 8.06 6.58
C MET A 104 -7.03 7.09 5.56
N SER A 105 -8.18 7.40 4.96
CA SER A 105 -8.76 6.58 3.89
C SER A 105 -7.81 6.46 2.70
N ALA A 106 -7.21 7.58 2.28
CA ALA A 106 -6.23 7.60 1.21
C ALA A 106 -4.94 6.82 1.58
N ASN A 107 -4.49 6.93 2.84
CA ASN A 107 -3.36 6.16 3.36
C ASN A 107 -3.61 4.65 3.32
N SER A 108 -4.82 4.22 3.69
CA SER A 108 -5.21 2.81 3.61
C SER A 108 -5.29 2.33 2.16
N ALA A 109 -5.84 3.14 1.26
CA ALA A 109 -5.92 2.81 -0.16
C ALA A 109 -4.51 2.61 -0.75
N TYR A 110 -3.57 3.50 -0.45
CA TYR A 110 -2.18 3.34 -0.87
C TYR A 110 -1.51 2.11 -0.27
N THR A 111 -1.66 1.87 1.03
CA THR A 111 -1.10 0.67 1.67
C THR A 111 -1.64 -0.62 1.06
N ASN A 112 -2.94 -0.69 0.75
CA ASN A 112 -3.54 -1.84 0.07
C ASN A 112 -2.99 -1.99 -1.35
N ALA A 113 -2.82 -0.88 -2.08
CA ALA A 113 -2.22 -0.90 -3.42
C ALA A 113 -0.77 -1.42 -3.39
N LEU A 114 0.01 -1.13 -2.35
CA LEU A 114 1.36 -1.69 -2.18
C LEU A 114 1.34 -3.22 -1.98
N VAL A 115 0.37 -3.76 -1.24
CA VAL A 115 0.24 -5.22 -1.08
C VAL A 115 -0.14 -5.89 -2.40
N VAL A 116 -1.07 -5.30 -3.16
CA VAL A 116 -1.44 -5.80 -4.49
C VAL A 116 -0.24 -5.74 -5.43
N LEU A 117 0.52 -4.64 -5.40
CA LEU A 117 1.74 -4.48 -6.18
C LEU A 117 2.74 -5.61 -5.91
N GLU A 118 3.07 -5.87 -4.64
CA GLU A 118 3.99 -6.93 -4.25
C GLU A 118 3.52 -8.31 -4.75
N GLN A 119 2.22 -8.62 -4.57
CA GLN A 119 1.63 -9.87 -5.05
C GLN A 119 1.72 -10.02 -6.57
N ARG A 120 1.40 -8.97 -7.33
CA ARG A 120 1.42 -9.00 -8.80
C ARG A 120 2.85 -9.08 -9.34
N GLN A 121 3.81 -8.41 -8.70
CA GLN A 121 5.22 -8.54 -9.02
C GLN A 121 5.72 -9.98 -8.80
N GLY A 122 5.45 -10.57 -7.63
CA GLY A 122 5.84 -11.96 -7.36
C GLY A 122 5.18 -12.97 -8.31
N ALA A 123 3.92 -12.74 -8.70
CA ALA A 123 3.23 -13.55 -9.70
C ALA A 123 3.87 -13.41 -11.09
N ALA A 124 4.24 -12.20 -11.50
CA ALA A 124 4.93 -11.94 -12.77
C ALA A 124 6.30 -12.61 -12.81
N GLU A 125 7.09 -12.51 -11.74
CA GLU A 125 8.39 -13.20 -11.62
C GLU A 125 8.24 -14.71 -11.73
N THR A 126 7.26 -15.28 -11.01
CA THR A 126 6.97 -16.72 -11.05
C THR A 126 6.54 -17.16 -12.46
N ALA A 127 5.69 -16.39 -13.13
CA ALA A 127 5.21 -16.69 -14.47
C ALA A 127 6.35 -16.61 -15.51
N LYS A 128 7.22 -15.59 -15.41
CA LYS A 128 8.42 -15.46 -16.26
C LYS A 128 9.35 -16.65 -16.09
N ALA A 129 9.65 -17.07 -14.85
CA ALA A 129 10.49 -18.24 -14.60
C ALA A 129 9.91 -19.53 -15.21
N LYS A 130 8.59 -19.73 -15.11
CA LYS A 130 7.90 -20.86 -15.76
C LYS A 130 7.98 -20.80 -17.29
N ALA A 131 7.78 -19.63 -17.88
CA ALA A 131 7.88 -19.42 -19.32
C ALA A 131 9.29 -19.69 -19.84
N GLU A 132 10.33 -19.24 -19.13
CA GLU A 132 11.73 -19.47 -19.47
C GLU A 132 12.10 -20.96 -19.41
N ALA A 133 11.64 -21.67 -18.38
CA ALA A 133 11.82 -23.11 -18.25
C ALA A 133 11.15 -23.87 -19.41
N ALA A 134 9.90 -23.52 -19.74
CA ALA A 134 9.17 -24.14 -20.85
C ALA A 134 9.79 -23.85 -22.22
N ASN A 135 10.27 -22.63 -22.44
CA ASN A 135 10.99 -22.27 -23.67
C ASN A 135 12.31 -23.06 -23.79
N SER A 136 13.00 -23.28 -22.67
CA SER A 136 14.22 -24.11 -22.65
C SER A 136 13.90 -25.56 -23.01
N ALA A 137 12.83 -26.13 -22.45
CA ALA A 137 12.37 -27.48 -22.80
C ALA A 137 11.97 -27.59 -24.29
N HIS A 138 11.23 -26.59 -24.80
CA HIS A 138 10.88 -26.53 -26.21
C HIS A 138 12.11 -26.47 -27.13
N LYS A 139 13.14 -25.68 -26.78
CA LYS A 139 14.40 -25.63 -27.54
C LYS A 139 15.10 -26.98 -27.60
N VAL A 140 15.12 -27.73 -26.49
CA VAL A 140 15.68 -29.09 -26.45
C VAL A 140 14.89 -30.04 -27.37
N ALA A 141 13.56 -30.07 -27.24
CA ALA A 141 12.70 -30.93 -28.06
C ALA A 141 12.80 -30.58 -29.55
N LYS A 142 12.87 -29.28 -29.88
CA LYS A 142 13.06 -28.79 -31.26
C LYS A 142 14.42 -29.22 -31.83
N ALA A 143 15.47 -29.20 -31.02
CA ALA A 143 16.79 -29.67 -31.44
C ALA A 143 16.80 -31.18 -31.74
N GLN A 144 16.16 -31.99 -30.89
CA GLN A 144 16.00 -33.44 -31.10
C GLN A 144 15.20 -33.73 -32.37
N LEU A 145 14.10 -33.00 -32.58
CA LEU A 145 13.31 -33.10 -33.80
C LEU A 145 14.13 -32.72 -35.05
N GLY A 146 14.95 -31.68 -34.96
CA GLY A 146 15.87 -31.27 -36.03
C GLY A 146 16.93 -32.33 -36.34
N GLN A 147 17.49 -32.99 -35.32
CA GLN A 147 18.41 -34.12 -35.49
C GLN A 147 17.74 -35.31 -36.17
N LEU A 148 16.51 -35.65 -35.77
CA LEU A 148 15.72 -36.70 -36.40
C LEU A 148 15.47 -36.36 -37.87
N ALA A 149 14.98 -35.16 -38.17
CA ALA A 149 14.75 -34.70 -39.54
C ALA A 149 16.02 -34.74 -40.39
N GLY A 150 17.16 -34.29 -39.84
CA GLY A 150 18.46 -34.33 -40.51
C GLY A 150 18.93 -35.76 -40.80
N SER A 151 18.71 -36.70 -39.88
CA SER A 151 19.06 -38.11 -40.08
C SER A 151 18.21 -38.76 -41.18
N LEU A 152 16.91 -38.49 -41.21
CA LEU A 152 15.98 -38.99 -42.23
C LEU A 152 16.35 -38.44 -43.62
N TYR A 153 16.69 -37.14 -43.70
CA TYR A 153 17.13 -36.52 -44.94
C TYR A 153 18.43 -37.11 -45.49
N LYS A 154 19.45 -37.25 -44.63
CA LYS A 154 20.76 -37.82 -45.03
C LYS A 154 20.67 -39.27 -45.50
N ASN A 155 19.73 -40.03 -44.94
CA ASN A 155 19.50 -41.42 -45.30
C ASN A 155 18.50 -41.58 -46.47
N GLY A 156 18.16 -40.48 -47.18
CA GLY A 156 17.33 -40.51 -48.38
C GLY A 156 15.85 -40.80 -48.11
N GLY A 157 15.38 -40.61 -46.87
CA GLY A 157 14.01 -40.98 -46.47
C GLY A 157 13.74 -42.48 -46.40
N LEU A 158 14.74 -43.31 -46.72
CA LEU A 158 14.65 -44.77 -46.64
C LEU A 158 14.87 -45.19 -45.20
N ASP A 159 13.90 -45.95 -44.69
CA ASP A 159 14.03 -46.66 -43.42
C ASP A 159 15.02 -47.81 -43.66
N LEU A 160 16.31 -47.57 -43.38
CA LEU A 160 17.43 -48.53 -43.56
C LEU A 160 17.12 -49.94 -43.01
N SER A 161 16.19 -50.02 -42.08
CA SER A 161 15.63 -51.21 -41.46
C SER A 161 14.74 -52.07 -42.37
N VAL A 162 14.09 -51.53 -43.41
CA VAL A 162 13.35 -52.34 -44.40
C VAL A 162 14.30 -53.14 -45.28
N GLN A 163 15.46 -52.58 -45.60
CA GLN A 163 16.53 -53.29 -46.31
C GLN A 163 17.12 -54.43 -45.44
N GLY A 164 17.17 -54.23 -44.12
CA GLY A 164 17.61 -55.24 -43.14
C GLY A 164 16.65 -56.43 -43.05
N ILE A 165 15.34 -56.19 -42.95
CA ILE A 165 14.32 -57.26 -42.90
C ILE A 165 14.34 -58.11 -44.17
N LEU A 166 14.42 -57.46 -45.34
CA LEU A 166 14.46 -58.15 -46.64
C LEU A 166 15.75 -58.97 -46.86
N GLY A 167 16.79 -58.73 -46.05
CA GLY A 167 18.07 -59.46 -46.09
C GLY A 167 18.27 -60.45 -44.94
N SER A 168 17.29 -60.60 -44.02
CA SER A 168 17.41 -61.54 -42.89
C SER A 168 17.35 -62.99 -43.37
N SER A 169 18.29 -63.83 -42.92
CA SER A 169 18.41 -65.22 -43.34
C SER A 169 17.54 -66.19 -42.53
N ASP A 170 17.07 -65.81 -41.34
CA ASP A 170 16.36 -66.67 -40.38
C ASP A 170 15.24 -65.95 -39.61
N ALA A 171 14.22 -66.69 -39.18
CA ALA A 171 12.98 -66.15 -38.59
C ALA A 171 13.18 -65.39 -37.27
N ASP A 172 14.11 -65.81 -36.42
CA ASP A 172 14.40 -65.14 -35.14
C ASP A 172 15.03 -63.74 -35.36
N ASP A 173 15.88 -63.60 -36.37
CA ASP A 173 16.50 -62.31 -36.73
C ASP A 173 15.45 -61.35 -37.31
N ALA A 174 14.51 -61.86 -38.13
CA ALA A 174 13.39 -61.08 -38.63
C ALA A 174 12.49 -60.53 -37.50
N ILE A 175 12.21 -61.33 -36.45
CA ILE A 175 11.43 -60.89 -35.28
C ILE A 175 12.19 -59.84 -34.47
N TYR A 176 13.51 -60.03 -34.25
CA TYR A 176 14.34 -59.06 -33.54
C TYR A 176 14.40 -57.71 -34.28
N GLN A 177 14.59 -57.74 -35.60
CA GLN A 177 14.59 -56.54 -36.44
C GLN A 177 13.21 -55.84 -36.45
N ALA A 178 12.11 -56.60 -36.49
CA ALA A 178 10.76 -56.05 -36.40
C ALA A 178 10.49 -55.37 -35.05
N SER A 179 10.96 -55.94 -33.93
CA SER A 179 10.83 -55.33 -32.60
C SER A 179 11.64 -54.03 -32.49
N THR A 180 12.84 -54.01 -33.05
CA THR A 180 13.72 -52.83 -33.11
C THR A 180 13.07 -51.70 -33.91
N LEU A 181 12.42 -52.05 -35.02
CA LEU A 181 11.63 -51.12 -35.84
C LEU A 181 10.45 -50.50 -35.10
N MET A 182 9.69 -51.31 -34.35
CA MET A 182 8.59 -50.82 -33.54
C MET A 182 9.09 -49.83 -32.48
N ALA A 183 10.18 -50.16 -31.79
CA ALA A 183 10.81 -49.27 -30.81
C ALA A 183 11.29 -47.96 -31.44
N LEU A 184 11.90 -48.02 -32.63
CA LEU A 184 12.35 -46.83 -33.36
C LEU A 184 11.18 -45.96 -33.82
N SER A 185 10.12 -46.57 -34.35
CA SER A 185 8.89 -45.87 -34.74
C SER A 185 8.22 -45.19 -33.54
N ALA A 186 8.10 -45.89 -32.41
CA ALA A 186 7.58 -45.34 -31.16
C ALA A 186 8.42 -44.15 -30.67
N ASN A 187 9.75 -44.26 -30.74
CA ASN A 187 10.66 -43.18 -30.35
C ASN A 187 10.54 -41.94 -31.28
N ARG A 188 10.36 -42.15 -32.60
CA ARG A 188 10.10 -41.07 -33.56
C ARG A 188 8.78 -40.38 -33.23
N ALA A 189 7.70 -41.13 -33.09
CA ALA A 189 6.39 -40.59 -32.73
C ALA A 189 6.45 -39.79 -31.42
N HIS A 190 7.13 -40.35 -30.41
CA HIS A 190 7.34 -39.67 -29.13
C HIS A 190 8.13 -38.35 -29.28
N THR A 191 9.15 -38.30 -30.13
CA THR A 191 9.91 -37.07 -30.40
C THR A 191 9.03 -35.99 -31.03
N PHE A 192 8.18 -36.35 -31.98
CA PHE A 192 7.24 -35.40 -32.60
C PHE A 192 6.21 -34.88 -31.58
N THR A 193 5.54 -35.78 -30.85
CA THR A 193 4.55 -35.41 -29.84
C THR A 193 5.17 -34.53 -28.75
N THR A 194 6.36 -34.89 -28.25
CA THR A 194 7.08 -34.07 -27.25
C THR A 194 7.40 -32.68 -27.78
N ALA A 195 7.82 -32.55 -29.04
CA ALA A 195 8.10 -31.24 -29.63
C ALA A 195 6.84 -30.38 -29.78
N GLU A 196 5.70 -30.97 -30.14
CA GLU A 196 4.40 -30.30 -30.24
C GLU A 196 3.89 -29.84 -28.86
N GLU A 197 3.89 -30.74 -27.87
CA GLU A 197 3.44 -30.45 -26.51
C GLU A 197 4.30 -29.37 -25.83
N THR A 198 5.62 -29.44 -25.97
CA THR A 198 6.53 -28.42 -25.43
C THR A 198 6.39 -27.09 -26.15
N ALA A 199 6.09 -27.08 -27.46
CA ALA A 199 5.79 -25.85 -28.19
C ALA A 199 4.50 -25.18 -27.67
N ALA A 200 3.42 -25.96 -27.55
CA ALA A 200 2.15 -25.48 -27.03
C ALA A 200 2.29 -24.95 -25.59
N THR A 201 2.99 -25.71 -24.73
CA THR A 201 3.24 -25.32 -23.33
C THR A 201 4.10 -24.05 -23.23
N SER A 202 5.16 -23.95 -24.04
CA SER A 202 6.00 -22.74 -24.09
C SER A 202 5.18 -21.52 -24.52
N SER A 203 4.36 -21.65 -25.56
CA SER A 203 3.52 -20.54 -26.04
C SER A 203 2.49 -20.11 -24.99
N ALA A 204 1.84 -21.07 -24.33
CA ALA A 204 0.84 -20.78 -23.30
C ALA A 204 1.45 -20.10 -22.06
N LEU A 205 2.59 -20.60 -21.58
CA LEU A 205 3.28 -20.01 -20.43
C LEU A 205 3.89 -18.65 -20.74
N GLN A 206 4.34 -18.42 -21.98
CA GLN A 206 4.79 -17.11 -22.41
C GLN A 206 3.63 -16.09 -22.40
N ALA A 207 2.47 -16.45 -22.94
CA ALA A 207 1.28 -15.59 -22.87
C ALA A 207 0.86 -15.32 -21.40
N GLN A 208 0.95 -16.33 -20.52
CA GLN A 208 0.69 -16.15 -19.09
C GLN A 208 1.67 -15.18 -18.43
N ALA A 209 2.96 -15.25 -18.78
CA ALA A 209 3.98 -14.35 -18.26
C ALA A 209 3.80 -12.90 -18.74
N GLU A 210 3.38 -12.71 -19.99
CA GLU A 210 3.06 -11.39 -20.55
C GLU A 210 1.85 -10.78 -19.83
N GLU A 211 0.77 -11.53 -19.64
CA GLU A 211 -0.41 -11.06 -18.90
C GLU A 211 -0.08 -10.76 -17.43
N ALA A 212 0.70 -11.62 -16.76
CA ALA A 212 1.12 -11.37 -15.39
C ALA A 212 2.01 -10.12 -15.27
N SER A 213 2.87 -9.86 -16.27
CA SER A 213 3.68 -8.64 -16.33
C SER A 213 2.83 -7.40 -16.49
N LYS A 214 1.84 -7.44 -17.40
CA LYS A 214 0.89 -6.36 -17.59
C LYS A 214 0.09 -6.06 -16.31
N ALA A 215 -0.38 -7.10 -15.61
CA ALA A 215 -1.07 -6.93 -14.33
C ALA A 215 -0.16 -6.34 -13.24
N ALA A 216 1.15 -6.61 -13.27
CA ALA A 216 2.11 -5.97 -12.39
C ALA A 216 2.32 -4.48 -12.74
N ASP A 217 2.42 -4.14 -14.02
CA ASP A 217 2.53 -2.75 -14.48
C ASP A 217 1.29 -1.93 -14.12
N GLU A 218 0.09 -2.51 -14.28
CA GLU A 218 -1.17 -1.90 -13.84
C GLU A 218 -1.20 -1.68 -12.32
N ALA A 219 -0.67 -2.62 -11.53
CA ALA A 219 -0.56 -2.47 -10.09
C ALA A 219 0.46 -1.39 -9.68
N ILE A 220 1.55 -1.20 -10.43
CA ILE A 220 2.49 -0.09 -10.23
C ILE A 220 1.76 1.24 -10.42
N ALA A 221 1.06 1.40 -11.54
CA ALA A 221 0.32 2.64 -11.83
C ALA A 221 -0.77 2.91 -10.79
N ALA A 222 -1.47 1.88 -10.31
CA ALA A 222 -2.47 2.00 -9.25
C ALA A 222 -1.85 2.42 -7.91
N ALA A 223 -0.68 1.87 -7.56
CA ALA A 223 0.06 2.25 -6.35
C ALA A 223 0.58 3.69 -6.42
N GLU A 224 1.11 4.13 -7.57
CA GLU A 224 1.54 5.52 -7.78
C GLU A 224 0.37 6.51 -7.69
N SER A 225 -0.76 6.20 -8.34
CA SER A 225 -1.98 7.01 -8.24
C SER A 225 -2.47 7.12 -6.80
N SER A 226 -2.48 6.01 -6.07
CA SER A 226 -2.92 5.98 -4.66
C SER A 226 -1.94 6.72 -3.74
N HIS A 227 -0.63 6.62 -4.00
CA HIS A 227 0.39 7.42 -3.30
C HIS A 227 0.13 8.92 -3.46
N ASN A 228 -0.10 9.37 -4.69
CA ASN A 228 -0.35 10.80 -4.96
C ASN A 228 -1.62 11.30 -4.27
N GLN A 229 -2.67 10.48 -4.22
CA GLN A 229 -3.89 10.79 -3.48
C GLN A 229 -3.64 10.86 -1.97
N ALA A 230 -2.89 9.91 -1.42
CA ALA A 230 -2.51 9.88 0.00
C ALA A 230 -1.67 11.11 0.39
N GLN A 231 -0.68 11.46 -0.42
CA GLN A 231 0.15 12.65 -0.21
C GLN A 231 -0.68 13.93 -0.29
N ALA A 232 -1.52 14.09 -1.32
CA ALA A 232 -2.38 15.26 -1.47
C ALA A 232 -3.36 15.41 -0.28
N ALA A 233 -3.91 14.30 0.22
CA ALA A 233 -4.79 14.32 1.38
C ALA A 233 -4.03 14.68 2.67
N ALA A 234 -2.80 14.20 2.84
CA ALA A 234 -1.93 14.57 3.96
C ALA A 234 -1.56 16.06 3.92
N ASP A 235 -1.21 16.59 2.74
CA ASP A 235 -0.89 18.02 2.56
C ASP A 235 -2.11 18.90 2.83
N ALA A 236 -3.29 18.50 2.35
CA ALA A 236 -4.55 19.19 2.62
C ALA A 236 -4.91 19.18 4.11
N GLN A 237 -4.69 18.05 4.80
CA GLN A 237 -4.87 17.96 6.25
C GLN A 237 -3.92 18.93 6.97
N ALA A 238 -2.63 18.96 6.58
CA ALA A 238 -1.65 19.87 7.18
C ALA A 238 -2.04 21.34 7.01
N ALA A 239 -2.58 21.72 5.84
CA ALA A 239 -3.10 23.07 5.60
C ALA A 239 -4.30 23.40 6.51
N ILE A 240 -5.21 22.45 6.72
CA ILE A 240 -6.38 22.62 7.61
C ILE A 240 -5.96 22.72 9.08
N VAL A 241 -4.93 21.97 9.50
CA VAL A 241 -4.33 22.10 10.84
C VAL A 241 -3.80 23.53 11.04
N ALA A 242 -3.00 24.03 10.08
CA ALA A 242 -2.45 25.38 10.15
C ALA A 242 -3.53 26.48 10.17
N ASP A 243 -4.58 26.35 9.35
CA ASP A 243 -5.73 27.28 9.35
C ASP A 243 -6.48 27.24 10.69
N ASN A 244 -6.73 26.04 11.23
CA ASN A 244 -7.37 25.87 12.54
C ASN A 244 -6.55 26.54 13.65
N GLU A 245 -5.23 26.33 13.70
CA GLU A 245 -4.36 26.93 14.69
C GLU A 245 -4.37 28.47 14.60
N ALA A 246 -4.30 29.01 13.39
CA ALA A 246 -4.33 30.46 13.16
C ALA A 246 -5.68 31.10 13.55
N GLN A 247 -6.80 30.48 13.19
CA GLN A 247 -8.14 31.01 13.50
C GLN A 247 -8.49 30.87 14.98
N ARG A 248 -8.09 29.76 15.61
CA ARG A 248 -8.44 29.46 17.00
C ARG A 248 -7.94 30.52 17.98
N GLY A 249 -6.72 31.03 17.80
CA GLY A 249 -6.18 32.10 18.65
C GLY A 249 -7.07 33.35 18.63
N ILE A 250 -7.47 33.80 17.44
CA ILE A 250 -8.33 34.98 17.23
C ILE A 250 -9.71 34.78 17.85
N LEU A 251 -10.28 33.57 17.70
CA LEU A 251 -11.60 33.25 18.26
C LEU A 251 -11.55 33.22 19.80
N LEU A 252 -10.49 32.64 20.38
CA LEU A 252 -10.31 32.60 21.83
C LEU A 252 -10.03 33.99 22.43
N GLU A 253 -9.32 34.88 21.73
CA GLU A 253 -9.15 36.29 22.16
C GLU A 253 -10.48 37.04 22.24
N ARG A 254 -11.36 36.83 21.25
CA ARG A 254 -12.70 37.42 21.23
C ARG A 254 -13.58 36.85 22.34
N LEU A 255 -13.58 35.53 22.54
CA LEU A 255 -14.30 34.89 23.64
C LEU A 255 -13.79 35.36 25.00
N ALA A 256 -12.47 35.46 25.17
CA ALA A 256 -11.85 35.96 26.40
C ALA A 256 -12.32 37.39 26.72
N THR A 257 -12.42 38.25 25.70
CA THR A 257 -12.95 39.61 25.82
C THR A 257 -14.44 39.62 26.22
N LEU A 258 -15.27 38.79 25.56
CA LEU A 258 -16.71 38.71 25.84
C LEU A 258 -17.01 38.13 27.25
N HIS A 259 -16.24 37.14 27.69
CA HIS A 259 -16.41 36.48 28.98
C HIS A 259 -15.63 37.15 30.12
N ASN A 260 -14.90 38.24 29.85
CA ASN A 260 -14.01 38.89 30.80
C ASN A 260 -13.05 37.90 31.50
N THR A 261 -12.41 37.06 30.70
CA THR A 261 -11.50 35.98 31.13
C THR A 261 -10.18 36.04 30.35
N THR A 262 -9.30 35.05 30.55
CA THR A 262 -8.04 34.92 29.80
C THR A 262 -8.20 33.92 28.65
N VAL A 263 -7.42 34.12 27.58
CA VAL A 263 -7.32 33.19 26.44
C VAL A 263 -6.98 31.76 26.90
N ALA A 264 -6.11 31.62 27.89
CA ALA A 264 -5.71 30.32 28.43
C ALA A 264 -6.87 29.60 29.14
N LEU A 265 -7.65 30.32 29.96
CA LEU A 265 -8.80 29.73 30.66
C LEU A 265 -9.91 29.37 29.66
N GLU A 266 -10.15 30.24 28.68
CA GLU A 266 -11.15 30.00 27.65
C GLU A 266 -10.78 28.84 26.73
N GLY A 267 -9.50 28.74 26.35
CA GLY A 267 -8.97 27.58 25.63
C GLY A 267 -9.17 26.29 26.42
N ALA A 268 -8.82 26.29 27.72
CA ALA A 268 -9.03 25.13 28.59
C ALA A 268 -10.52 24.77 28.74
N ARG A 269 -11.43 25.75 28.80
CA ARG A 269 -12.89 25.53 28.83
C ARG A 269 -13.35 24.83 27.55
N VAL A 270 -12.97 25.36 26.39
CA VAL A 270 -13.32 24.81 25.09
C VAL A 270 -12.78 23.39 24.93
N ASP A 271 -11.53 23.15 25.31
CA ASP A 271 -10.91 21.82 25.24
C ASP A 271 -11.59 20.81 26.19
N ALA A 272 -11.92 21.24 27.41
CA ALA A 272 -12.64 20.41 28.36
C ALA A 272 -14.04 20.04 27.86
N LEU A 273 -14.76 20.98 27.24
CA LEU A 273 -16.07 20.73 26.65
C LEU A 273 -15.98 19.78 25.45
N ALA A 274 -15.03 19.99 24.55
CA ALA A 274 -14.79 19.11 23.41
C ALA A 274 -14.44 17.69 23.86
N LYS A 275 -13.54 17.55 24.84
CA LYS A 275 -13.17 16.27 25.43
C LYS A 275 -14.37 15.57 26.08
N LYS A 276 -15.17 16.29 26.87
CA LYS A 276 -16.38 15.74 27.50
C LYS A 276 -17.37 15.25 26.46
N ALA A 277 -17.63 16.03 25.41
CA ALA A 277 -18.53 15.65 24.32
C ALA A 277 -18.03 14.39 23.60
N ALA A 278 -16.72 14.30 23.34
CA ALA A 278 -16.10 13.13 22.73
C ALA A 278 -16.18 11.87 23.62
N GLU A 279 -15.97 12.01 24.93
CA GLU A 279 -16.10 10.91 25.90
C GLU A 279 -17.55 10.42 26.01
N GLU A 280 -18.52 11.33 26.02
CA GLU A 280 -19.94 10.99 26.02
C GLU A 280 -20.37 10.30 24.72
N ALA A 281 -19.87 10.75 23.57
CA ALA A 281 -20.11 10.11 22.27
C ALA A 281 -19.52 8.70 22.22
N LEU A 282 -18.27 8.53 22.67
CA LEU A 282 -17.62 7.23 22.77
C LEU A 282 -18.38 6.30 23.73
N ALA A 283 -18.82 6.78 24.89
CA ALA A 283 -19.58 5.99 25.85
C ALA A 283 -20.91 5.50 25.23
N LYS A 284 -21.62 6.35 24.48
CA LYS A 284 -22.82 5.98 23.74
C LYS A 284 -22.54 4.91 22.69
N GLN A 285 -21.44 5.04 21.95
CA GLN A 285 -21.03 4.06 20.94
C GLN A 285 -20.66 2.71 21.55
N ILE A 286 -19.90 2.71 22.64
CA ILE A 286 -19.56 1.48 23.39
C ILE A 286 -20.84 0.82 23.92
N ALA A 287 -21.76 1.59 24.50
CA ALA A 287 -23.03 1.04 24.99
C ALA A 287 -23.88 0.46 23.84
N ALA A 288 -23.97 1.15 22.70
CA ALA A 288 -24.71 0.69 21.53
C ALA A 288 -24.11 -0.59 20.91
N SER A 289 -22.79 -0.80 21.01
CA SER A 289 -22.13 -1.99 20.49
C SER A 289 -22.69 -3.29 21.06
N ALA A 290 -23.12 -3.29 22.32
CA ALA A 290 -23.65 -4.48 23.00
C ALA A 290 -24.89 -5.09 22.31
N ASN A 291 -25.64 -4.26 21.56
CA ASN A 291 -26.86 -4.66 20.87
C ASN A 291 -26.67 -4.74 19.35
N SER A 292 -25.46 -4.51 18.84
CA SER A 292 -25.17 -4.58 17.42
C SER A 292 -25.08 -6.05 16.99
N PRO A 293 -25.62 -6.46 15.83
CA PRO A 293 -25.48 -7.83 15.34
C PRO A 293 -24.00 -8.15 15.06
N GLU A 294 -23.61 -9.41 15.25
CA GLU A 294 -22.24 -9.84 14.95
C GLU A 294 -21.93 -9.63 13.46
N PRO A 295 -20.79 -9.01 13.12
CA PRO A 295 -20.48 -8.70 11.75
C PRO A 295 -20.09 -9.96 10.98
N ALA A 296 -20.76 -10.20 9.85
CA ALA A 296 -20.36 -11.21 8.89
C ALA A 296 -19.26 -10.65 7.98
N GLN A 297 -18.24 -11.45 7.70
CA GLN A 297 -17.21 -11.05 6.74
C GLN A 297 -17.86 -10.83 5.36
N PRO A 298 -17.65 -9.67 4.72
CA PRO A 298 -18.08 -9.44 3.36
C PRO A 298 -17.55 -10.55 2.46
N ALA A 299 -18.37 -11.05 1.53
CA ALA A 299 -17.89 -11.99 0.53
C ALA A 299 -16.67 -11.36 -0.16
N ALA A 300 -15.52 -12.05 -0.12
CA ALA A 300 -14.33 -11.55 -0.77
C ALA A 300 -14.69 -11.23 -2.23
N PRO A 301 -14.42 -10.01 -2.74
CA PRO A 301 -14.58 -9.74 -4.15
C PRO A 301 -13.78 -10.83 -4.88
N ALA A 302 -14.44 -11.53 -5.81
CA ALA A 302 -13.81 -12.59 -6.59
C ALA A 302 -12.51 -12.04 -7.16
N GLN A 303 -11.38 -12.47 -6.60
CA GLN A 303 -10.07 -12.16 -7.13
C GLN A 303 -10.07 -12.62 -8.58
N PRO A 304 -9.85 -11.73 -9.57
CA PRO A 304 -9.56 -12.19 -10.91
C PRO A 304 -8.23 -12.94 -10.84
N GLY A 305 -8.30 -14.28 -10.85
CA GLY A 305 -7.15 -15.16 -10.96
C GLY A 305 -6.63 -15.76 -9.66
N ALA A 306 -7.51 -16.35 -8.83
CA ALA A 306 -7.10 -17.42 -7.91
C ALA A 306 -8.12 -18.56 -7.91
N GLU A 307 -8.70 -18.89 -9.07
CA GLU A 307 -9.19 -20.25 -9.23
C GLU A 307 -7.98 -21.17 -9.38
N PRO A 308 -7.84 -22.25 -8.59
CA PRO A 308 -7.02 -23.36 -9.04
C PRO A 308 -7.63 -23.77 -10.37
N VAL A 309 -6.87 -23.66 -11.45
CA VAL A 309 -7.20 -24.35 -12.70
C VAL A 309 -7.36 -25.81 -12.31
N LYS A 310 -8.60 -26.24 -12.08
CA LYS A 310 -8.97 -27.65 -12.15
C LYS A 310 -8.63 -28.02 -13.57
N VAL A 311 -7.45 -28.60 -13.75
CA VAL A 311 -7.08 -29.31 -14.97
C VAL A 311 -8.22 -30.30 -15.20
N PRO A 312 -9.10 -30.12 -16.20
CA PRO A 312 -10.12 -31.12 -16.45
C PRO A 312 -9.37 -32.35 -16.92
N ALA A 313 -9.61 -33.49 -16.26
CA ALA A 313 -9.22 -34.77 -16.81
C ALA A 313 -9.75 -34.85 -18.24
N VAL A 314 -8.83 -35.06 -19.19
CA VAL A 314 -9.10 -35.13 -20.62
C VAL A 314 -10.16 -36.21 -20.86
N ALA A 315 -11.37 -35.79 -21.20
CA ALA A 315 -12.32 -36.59 -21.94
C ALA A 315 -12.21 -36.20 -23.41
N ALA A 316 -11.78 -37.14 -24.25
CA ALA A 316 -11.54 -36.96 -25.67
C ALA A 316 -12.80 -36.43 -26.41
N PRO A 317 -12.73 -35.31 -27.14
CA PRO A 317 -13.78 -34.93 -28.08
C PRO A 317 -13.55 -35.60 -29.45
N LYS A 318 -14.64 -36.09 -30.03
CA LYS A 318 -14.71 -36.70 -31.37
C LYS A 318 -14.38 -35.68 -32.48
N PRO A 319 -13.79 -36.11 -33.61
CA PRO A 319 -13.38 -35.21 -34.69
C PRO A 319 -14.59 -34.70 -35.50
N VAL A 320 -14.58 -33.39 -35.79
CA VAL A 320 -15.46 -32.71 -36.77
C VAL A 320 -14.57 -32.23 -37.94
N PRO A 321 -15.02 -32.24 -39.20
CA PRO A 321 -14.14 -32.14 -40.36
C PRO A 321 -13.73 -30.69 -40.68
N VAL A 322 -12.46 -30.48 -41.02
CA VAL A 322 -11.89 -29.19 -41.45
C VAL A 322 -12.12 -28.98 -42.97
N PRO A 323 -12.54 -27.78 -43.44
CA PRO A 323 -12.67 -27.46 -44.87
C PRO A 323 -11.32 -27.24 -45.57
N LYS A 324 -11.25 -27.51 -46.89
CA LYS A 324 -10.05 -27.41 -47.73
C LYS A 324 -9.53 -25.96 -47.89
N PRO A 325 -8.19 -25.73 -47.91
CA PRO A 325 -7.63 -24.41 -48.21
C PRO A 325 -7.65 -24.06 -49.71
N VAL A 326 -8.01 -22.82 -50.03
CA VAL A 326 -7.82 -22.17 -51.33
C VAL A 326 -6.47 -21.44 -51.39
N THR A 327 -5.76 -21.61 -52.49
CA THR A 327 -4.44 -21.02 -52.82
C THR A 327 -4.53 -19.56 -53.28
N PRO A 328 -3.70 -18.64 -52.74
CA PRO A 328 -3.36 -17.38 -53.41
C PRO A 328 -2.07 -17.45 -54.22
N ALA A 329 -2.03 -16.70 -55.34
CA ALA A 329 -0.97 -16.63 -56.35
C ALA A 329 0.32 -15.90 -55.89
N PRO A 330 1.48 -16.08 -56.59
CA PRO A 330 2.78 -15.58 -56.15
C PRO A 330 3.09 -14.14 -56.60
N ALA A 331 3.81 -13.39 -55.76
CA ALA A 331 4.35 -12.05 -56.04
C ALA A 331 5.88 -12.09 -56.28
N PRO A 332 6.48 -11.13 -57.03
CA PRO A 332 7.80 -11.27 -57.67
C PRO A 332 8.99 -10.90 -56.77
N ALA A 333 10.16 -11.45 -57.12
CA ALA A 333 11.42 -11.34 -56.38
C ALA A 333 12.20 -10.02 -56.62
N PRO A 334 12.89 -9.47 -55.60
CA PRO A 334 13.96 -8.49 -55.77
C PRO A 334 15.39 -9.12 -55.73
N ALA A 335 16.33 -8.42 -56.38
CA ALA A 335 17.67 -8.81 -56.82
C ALA A 335 18.77 -8.93 -55.72
N PRO A 336 19.96 -9.53 -56.04
CA PRO A 336 21.01 -9.81 -55.06
C PRO A 336 22.12 -8.74 -54.99
N ALA A 337 22.80 -8.66 -53.84
CA ALA A 337 24.03 -7.89 -53.62
C ALA A 337 24.97 -8.65 -52.64
N PRO A 338 26.29 -8.34 -52.54
CA PRO A 338 27.38 -9.10 -53.17
C PRO A 338 28.29 -9.89 -52.19
N ALA A 339 29.15 -10.74 -52.76
CA ALA A 339 30.02 -11.70 -52.09
C ALA A 339 31.22 -11.11 -51.31
N PRO A 340 31.69 -11.76 -50.22
CA PRO A 340 32.93 -11.41 -49.54
C PRO A 340 34.17 -12.04 -50.20
N LYS A 341 35.30 -11.30 -50.18
CA LYS A 341 36.63 -11.68 -50.71
C LYS A 341 37.39 -12.65 -49.77
N PRO A 342 38.38 -13.41 -50.28
CA PRO A 342 39.06 -14.47 -49.54
C PRO A 342 40.26 -13.97 -48.73
N VAL A 343 40.44 -14.50 -47.52
CA VAL A 343 41.65 -14.31 -46.70
C VAL A 343 42.28 -15.68 -46.40
N ARG A 344 43.61 -15.68 -46.48
CA ARG A 344 44.61 -16.76 -46.55
C ARG A 344 44.63 -17.72 -45.33
N PRO A 345 45.10 -18.99 -45.49
CA PRO A 345 45.29 -19.91 -44.36
C PRO A 345 46.49 -19.51 -43.47
N ALA A 346 46.31 -19.62 -42.16
CA ALA A 346 47.36 -19.47 -41.15
C ALA A 346 48.18 -20.78 -40.98
N PRO A 347 49.44 -20.72 -40.51
CA PRO A 347 50.35 -21.88 -40.45
C PRO A 347 50.01 -22.85 -39.30
N ALA A 348 50.43 -24.11 -39.47
CA ALA A 348 50.26 -25.20 -38.50
C ALA A 348 50.95 -24.93 -37.14
N PRO A 349 50.37 -25.38 -36.02
CA PRO A 349 50.96 -25.23 -34.69
C PRO A 349 52.14 -26.20 -34.47
N ALA A 350 53.14 -25.73 -33.71
CA ALA A 350 54.31 -26.49 -33.27
C ALA A 350 53.94 -27.60 -32.24
N PRO A 351 54.73 -28.68 -32.13
CA PRO A 351 54.45 -29.77 -31.19
C PRO A 351 54.62 -29.34 -29.72
N ALA A 352 53.69 -29.80 -28.88
CA ALA A 352 53.65 -29.53 -27.44
C ALA A 352 54.82 -30.22 -26.69
N PRO A 353 55.35 -29.59 -25.62
CA PRO A 353 56.34 -30.24 -24.77
C PRO A 353 55.75 -31.40 -23.96
N ALA A 354 56.59 -32.40 -23.67
CA ALA A 354 56.23 -33.60 -22.94
C ALA A 354 55.72 -33.30 -21.52
N PRO A 355 54.76 -34.09 -20.99
CA PRO A 355 54.18 -33.86 -19.66
C PRO A 355 55.19 -34.17 -18.55
N ALA A 356 55.25 -33.26 -17.56
CA ALA A 356 55.95 -33.49 -16.30
C ALA A 356 55.26 -34.61 -15.48
N PRO A 357 56.01 -35.42 -14.71
CA PRO A 357 55.43 -36.49 -13.90
C PRO A 357 54.49 -35.93 -12.82
N ALA A 358 53.37 -36.64 -12.63
CA ALA A 358 52.30 -36.27 -11.71
C ALA A 358 52.79 -36.24 -10.23
N PRO A 359 52.41 -35.22 -9.44
CA PRO A 359 52.63 -35.23 -8.01
C PRO A 359 51.78 -36.33 -7.34
N ALA A 360 52.34 -36.95 -6.30
CA ALA A 360 51.68 -37.99 -5.52
C ALA A 360 50.32 -37.53 -4.95
N PRO A 361 49.33 -38.45 -4.77
CA PRO A 361 48.02 -38.08 -4.25
C PRO A 361 48.14 -37.51 -2.83
N ALA A 362 47.58 -36.33 -2.61
CA ALA A 362 47.36 -35.80 -1.27
C ALA A 362 46.34 -36.68 -0.52
N PRO A 363 46.50 -36.88 0.81
CA PRO A 363 45.53 -37.63 1.61
C PRO A 363 44.13 -37.02 1.49
N ALA A 364 43.11 -37.88 1.45
CA ALA A 364 41.71 -37.47 1.40
C ALA A 364 41.37 -36.52 2.56
N PRO A 365 40.64 -35.40 2.31
CA PRO A 365 40.17 -34.54 3.39
C PRO A 365 39.23 -35.31 4.31
N ALA A 366 39.42 -35.16 5.62
CA ALA A 366 38.48 -35.66 6.60
C ALA A 366 37.07 -35.09 6.33
N PRO A 367 35.99 -35.88 6.55
CA PRO A 367 34.62 -35.42 6.34
C PRO A 367 34.36 -34.15 7.16
N ALA A 368 33.74 -33.16 6.52
CA ALA A 368 33.33 -31.92 7.15
C ALA A 368 32.43 -32.20 8.37
N PRO A 369 32.59 -31.49 9.50
CA PRO A 369 31.68 -31.61 10.62
C PRO A 369 30.25 -31.33 10.16
N ALA A 370 29.30 -32.12 10.62
CA ALA A 370 27.88 -31.87 10.38
C ALA A 370 27.55 -30.42 10.76
N PRO A 371 26.70 -29.72 9.98
CA PRO A 371 26.28 -28.36 10.30
C PRO A 371 25.73 -28.34 11.73
N ALA A 372 26.25 -27.41 12.54
CA ALA A 372 25.77 -27.21 13.90
C ALA A 372 24.24 -27.01 13.86
N PRO A 373 23.48 -27.61 14.80
CA PRO A 373 22.04 -27.39 14.90
C PRO A 373 21.75 -25.88 14.85
N ALA A 374 20.76 -25.48 14.06
CA ALA A 374 20.27 -24.11 14.09
C ALA A 374 20.06 -23.68 15.56
N PRO A 375 20.51 -22.48 15.97
CA PRO A 375 20.31 -22.01 17.32
C PRO A 375 18.83 -22.16 17.66
N ALA A 376 18.55 -22.79 18.80
CA ALA A 376 17.19 -22.99 19.28
C ALA A 376 16.45 -21.65 19.23
N PRO A 377 15.17 -21.63 18.81
CA PRO A 377 14.35 -20.42 18.85
C PRO A 377 14.55 -19.74 20.21
N ALA A 378 14.78 -18.43 20.20
CA ALA A 378 14.82 -17.66 21.43
C ALA A 378 13.62 -18.09 22.29
N PRO A 379 13.81 -18.39 23.59
CA PRO A 379 12.73 -18.90 24.42
C PRO A 379 11.53 -17.99 24.24
N ALA A 380 10.38 -18.60 23.93
CA ALA A 380 9.14 -17.88 23.75
C ALA A 380 8.97 -16.95 24.96
N PRO A 381 8.79 -15.64 24.74
CA PRO A 381 8.80 -14.67 25.82
C PRO A 381 7.84 -15.13 26.93
N SER A 382 8.37 -15.25 28.15
CA SER A 382 7.61 -15.69 29.32
C SER A 382 6.64 -14.58 29.72
N GLY A 383 5.39 -14.71 29.25
CA GLY A 383 4.28 -13.79 29.46
C GLY A 383 3.07 -14.25 28.62
N SER A 384 1.87 -13.72 28.89
CA SER A 384 0.76 -13.90 27.93
C SER A 384 1.17 -13.33 26.57
N TYR A 385 0.86 -14.00 25.46
CA TYR A 385 1.14 -13.52 24.09
C TYR A 385 0.68 -12.06 23.91
N THR A 386 -0.46 -11.71 24.52
CA THR A 386 -1.02 -10.36 24.53
C THR A 386 -0.04 -9.33 25.08
N GLN A 387 0.64 -9.66 26.18
CA GLN A 387 1.55 -8.75 26.84
C GLN A 387 2.84 -8.57 26.03
N VAL A 388 3.31 -9.62 25.37
CA VAL A 388 4.46 -9.56 24.46
C VAL A 388 4.17 -8.65 23.28
N MET A 389 3.01 -8.84 22.65
CA MET A 389 2.53 -8.03 21.54
C MET A 389 2.41 -6.56 21.94
N VAL A 390 1.70 -6.25 23.03
CA VAL A 390 1.55 -4.86 23.47
C VAL A 390 2.89 -4.25 23.87
N ASN A 391 3.74 -4.97 24.61
CA ASN A 391 5.08 -4.46 24.96
C ASN A 391 5.92 -4.15 23.73
N TYR A 392 5.83 -4.97 22.68
CA TYR A 392 6.50 -4.68 21.41
C TYR A 392 5.97 -3.38 20.82
N ALA A 393 4.65 -3.23 20.67
CA ALA A 393 4.06 -2.02 20.10
C ALA A 393 4.41 -0.76 20.92
N MET A 394 4.34 -0.85 22.26
CA MET A 394 4.72 0.22 23.18
C MET A 394 6.21 0.58 23.06
N SER A 395 7.09 -0.39 22.77
CA SER A 395 8.52 -0.11 22.54
C SER A 395 8.80 0.71 21.29
N LYS A 396 7.81 0.84 20.38
CA LYS A 396 7.94 1.60 19.13
C LYS A 396 7.41 3.03 19.23
N ILE A 397 6.85 3.42 20.38
CA ILE A 397 6.38 4.80 20.60
C ILE A 397 7.51 5.80 20.31
N GLY A 398 7.19 6.88 19.61
CA GLY A 398 8.15 7.87 19.12
C GLY A 398 8.80 7.52 17.79
N GLY A 399 8.66 6.27 17.32
CA GLY A 399 9.12 5.85 16.00
C GLY A 399 8.33 6.51 14.86
N PRO A 400 8.93 6.68 13.67
CA PRO A 400 8.27 7.30 12.53
C PRO A 400 7.19 6.41 11.91
N TYR A 401 6.13 7.06 11.41
CA TYR A 401 5.21 6.45 10.46
C TYR A 401 5.85 6.36 9.06
N GLN A 402 5.64 5.24 8.37
CA GLN A 402 5.98 5.09 6.95
C GLN A 402 4.89 4.26 6.26
N TRP A 403 4.35 4.74 5.14
CA TRP A 403 3.43 3.94 4.31
C TRP A 403 4.08 2.65 3.84
N GLY A 404 3.39 1.53 3.98
CA GLY A 404 3.95 0.22 3.67
C GLY A 404 4.98 -0.25 4.72
N GLY A 405 5.26 0.55 5.76
CA GLY A 405 6.28 0.28 6.76
C GLY A 405 5.97 -0.97 7.58
N ASN A 406 6.91 -1.91 7.59
CA ASN A 406 6.78 -3.18 8.30
C ASN A 406 7.88 -3.39 9.36
N GLY A 407 8.47 -2.29 9.84
CA GLY A 407 9.56 -2.32 10.82
C GLY A 407 10.94 -2.64 10.24
N PRO A 408 11.96 -2.71 11.12
CA PRO A 408 11.89 -2.46 12.56
C PRO A 408 11.95 -0.97 12.93
N THR A 409 12.25 -0.08 11.98
CA THR A 409 12.52 1.36 12.23
C THR A 409 11.33 2.28 11.97
N ALA A 410 10.42 1.89 11.09
CA ALA A 410 9.23 2.67 10.74
C ALA A 410 8.06 1.72 10.44
N PHE A 411 6.85 2.17 10.73
CA PHE A 411 5.65 1.33 10.66
C PHE A 411 4.48 2.10 10.06
N ASP A 412 3.60 1.41 9.34
CA ASP A 412 2.21 1.85 9.21
C ASP A 412 1.32 1.14 10.25
N CYS A 413 0.03 1.45 10.23
CA CYS A 413 -0.93 0.93 11.21
C CYS A 413 -0.94 -0.60 11.30
N SER A 414 -1.03 -1.29 10.16
CA SER A 414 -1.13 -2.74 10.10
C SER A 414 0.23 -3.43 10.17
N GLY A 415 1.31 -2.77 9.77
CA GLY A 415 2.69 -3.23 9.98
C GLY A 415 3.09 -3.20 11.45
N LEU A 416 2.66 -2.18 12.22
CA LEU A 416 2.87 -2.16 13.68
C LEU A 416 2.18 -3.35 14.34
N VAL A 417 0.91 -3.59 13.99
CA VAL A 417 0.16 -4.76 14.47
C VAL A 417 0.84 -6.06 14.06
N GLN A 418 1.19 -6.21 12.78
CA GLN A 418 1.83 -7.43 12.28
C GLN A 418 3.11 -7.77 13.04
N GLN A 419 3.98 -6.78 13.27
CA GLN A 419 5.24 -6.99 13.99
C GLN A 419 5.03 -7.23 15.49
N ALA A 420 4.01 -6.61 16.09
CA ALA A 420 3.62 -6.89 17.47
C ALA A 420 3.15 -8.34 17.65
N PHE A 421 2.31 -8.84 16.74
CA PHE A 421 1.89 -10.24 16.73
C PHE A 421 3.05 -11.19 16.45
N ALA A 422 3.92 -10.84 15.49
CA ALA A 422 5.10 -11.64 15.16
C ALA A 422 6.07 -11.77 16.35
N ALA A 423 6.24 -10.71 17.16
CA ALA A 423 7.02 -10.76 18.39
C ALA A 423 6.44 -11.74 19.43
N ALA A 424 5.12 -11.95 19.40
CA ALA A 424 4.41 -12.95 20.21
C ALA A 424 4.31 -14.34 19.53
N GLY A 425 4.94 -14.54 18.37
CA GLY A 425 4.94 -15.81 17.63
C GLY A 425 3.66 -16.08 16.82
N ILE A 426 2.81 -15.07 16.60
CA ILE A 426 1.56 -15.20 15.85
C ILE A 426 1.71 -14.50 14.49
N SER A 427 1.38 -15.21 13.42
CA SER A 427 1.36 -14.63 12.07
C SER A 427 -0.01 -14.05 11.77
N VAL A 428 -0.05 -12.78 11.36
CA VAL A 428 -1.28 -12.12 10.91
C VAL A 428 -1.08 -11.52 9.51
N PRO A 429 -2.15 -11.37 8.71
CA PRO A 429 -2.07 -10.77 7.37
C PRO A 429 -1.44 -9.37 7.38
N ARG A 430 -0.98 -8.91 6.22
CA ARG A 430 -0.33 -7.59 6.09
C ARG A 430 -1.31 -6.41 6.18
N GLN A 431 -2.56 -6.60 5.76
CA GLN A 431 -3.58 -5.55 5.70
C GLN A 431 -4.42 -5.53 6.98
N GLY A 432 -4.72 -4.34 7.51
CA GLY A 432 -5.52 -4.19 8.73
C GLY A 432 -6.91 -4.79 8.63
N THR A 433 -7.56 -4.67 7.46
CA THR A 433 -8.83 -5.33 7.18
C THR A 433 -8.74 -6.84 7.32
N ASP A 434 -7.73 -7.45 6.70
CA ASP A 434 -7.52 -8.89 6.79
C ASP A 434 -7.16 -9.33 8.21
N GLN A 435 -6.41 -8.50 8.96
CA GLN A 435 -6.12 -8.74 10.38
C GLN A 435 -7.39 -8.75 11.24
N PHE A 436 -8.36 -7.87 10.98
CA PHE A 436 -9.63 -7.89 11.70
C PHE A 436 -10.44 -9.15 11.38
N TRP A 437 -10.55 -9.48 10.08
CA TRP A 437 -11.35 -10.63 9.65
C TRP A 437 -10.68 -11.99 9.91
N ALA A 438 -9.36 -12.06 10.01
CA ALA A 438 -8.65 -13.30 10.36
C ALA A 438 -8.77 -13.66 11.85
N ALA A 439 -9.21 -12.75 12.71
CA ALA A 439 -9.37 -13.01 14.13
C ALA A 439 -10.45 -14.09 14.38
N PRO A 440 -10.18 -15.08 15.25
CA PRO A 440 -11.12 -16.16 15.55
C PRO A 440 -12.37 -15.68 16.31
N THR A 441 -12.30 -14.52 16.96
CA THR A 441 -13.41 -13.99 17.74
C THR A 441 -13.55 -12.49 17.50
N ARG A 442 -14.77 -12.01 17.30
CA ARG A 442 -15.10 -10.59 17.26
C ARG A 442 -15.97 -10.29 18.46
N VAL A 443 -15.63 -9.27 19.23
CA VAL A 443 -16.35 -8.91 20.44
C VAL A 443 -16.93 -7.50 20.30
N PRO A 444 -18.15 -7.22 20.80
CA PRO A 444 -18.64 -5.86 20.89
C PRO A 444 -17.65 -4.97 21.66
N LEU A 445 -17.56 -3.69 21.32
CA LEU A 445 -16.68 -2.73 22.04
C LEU A 445 -16.94 -2.71 23.55
N SER A 446 -18.18 -2.94 23.99
CA SER A 446 -18.53 -3.09 25.42
C SER A 446 -17.80 -4.24 26.14
N GLN A 447 -17.22 -5.17 25.39
CA GLN A 447 -16.46 -6.32 25.89
C GLN A 447 -14.98 -6.27 25.48
N MET A 448 -14.51 -5.15 24.92
CA MET A 448 -13.12 -5.00 24.51
C MET A 448 -12.18 -5.12 25.71
N ARG A 449 -11.03 -5.77 25.51
CA ARG A 449 -10.02 -6.06 26.52
C ARG A 449 -8.64 -5.69 25.99
N TYR A 450 -7.73 -5.47 26.93
CA TYR A 450 -6.31 -5.24 26.64
C TYR A 450 -5.79 -6.25 25.60
N GLY A 451 -5.26 -5.75 24.49
CA GLY A 451 -4.77 -6.52 23.36
C GLY A 451 -5.74 -6.72 22.20
N ASP A 452 -7.03 -6.41 22.35
CA ASP A 452 -7.95 -6.50 21.23
C ASP A 452 -7.60 -5.45 20.15
N LEU A 453 -7.85 -5.80 18.89
CA LEU A 453 -7.65 -4.93 17.75
C LEU A 453 -8.90 -4.10 17.48
N LEU A 454 -8.73 -2.79 17.40
CA LEU A 454 -9.78 -1.85 17.05
C LEU A 454 -9.56 -1.36 15.62
N VAL A 455 -10.64 -1.34 14.85
CA VAL A 455 -10.64 -0.85 13.47
C VAL A 455 -11.54 0.37 13.31
N PHE A 456 -11.18 1.23 12.38
CA PHE A 456 -11.83 2.51 12.18
C PHE A 456 -12.12 2.77 10.71
N ASN A 457 -13.08 3.66 10.48
CA ASN A 457 -13.42 4.21 9.17
C ASN A 457 -13.87 3.13 8.18
N ASP A 458 -14.81 2.27 8.62
CA ASP A 458 -15.52 1.39 7.71
C ASP A 458 -16.32 2.22 6.70
N ASN A 459 -16.14 1.94 5.42
CA ASN A 459 -16.90 2.54 4.33
C ASN A 459 -18.21 1.79 4.02
N GLY A 460 -18.61 0.88 4.91
CA GLY A 460 -19.79 0.02 4.76
C GLY A 460 -19.54 -1.24 3.95
N SER A 461 -18.31 -1.44 3.45
CA SER A 461 -17.90 -2.66 2.74
C SER A 461 -17.09 -3.62 3.61
N GLY A 462 -16.93 -3.33 4.90
CA GLY A 462 -16.07 -4.09 5.81
C GLY A 462 -14.58 -3.89 5.51
N GLN A 463 -14.24 -2.77 4.87
CA GLN A 463 -12.88 -2.31 4.64
C GLN A 463 -12.58 -1.15 5.57
N PHE A 464 -11.53 -1.28 6.37
CA PHE A 464 -11.19 -0.30 7.39
C PHE A 464 -10.02 0.56 6.95
N GLY A 465 -10.10 1.86 7.25
CA GLY A 465 -9.03 2.81 6.96
C GLY A 465 -7.89 2.80 7.99
N HIS A 466 -8.07 2.18 9.16
CA HIS A 466 -7.06 2.12 10.21
C HIS A 466 -7.28 0.96 11.17
N ILE A 467 -6.20 0.49 11.79
CA ILE A 467 -6.19 -0.51 12.85
C ILE A 467 -5.25 -0.10 13.98
N ALA A 468 -5.64 -0.39 15.22
CA ALA A 468 -4.87 -0.08 16.42
C ALA A 468 -5.01 -1.18 17.48
N ILE A 469 -4.06 -1.24 18.42
CA ILE A 469 -4.08 -2.22 19.53
C ILE A 469 -4.63 -1.54 20.78
N TYR A 470 -5.72 -2.07 21.35
CA TYR A 470 -6.30 -1.56 22.59
C TYR A 470 -5.43 -1.88 23.80
N ILE A 471 -5.16 -0.87 24.64
CA ILE A 471 -4.28 -1.01 25.80
C ILE A 471 -4.99 -0.70 27.13
N GLY A 472 -6.33 -0.74 27.15
CA GLY A 472 -7.13 -0.40 28.32
C GLY A 472 -7.39 1.10 28.44
N ASN A 473 -8.19 1.50 29.44
CA ASN A 473 -8.49 2.90 29.76
C ASN A 473 -8.97 3.77 28.57
N ASN A 474 -9.68 3.17 27.62
CA ASN A 474 -10.08 3.84 26.38
C ASN A 474 -8.89 4.40 25.59
N GLN A 475 -7.77 3.69 25.59
CA GLN A 475 -6.55 4.05 24.86
C GLN A 475 -6.12 2.93 23.91
N VAL A 476 -5.42 3.34 22.85
CA VAL A 476 -4.78 2.46 21.88
C VAL A 476 -3.33 2.85 21.67
N VAL A 477 -2.49 1.89 21.27
CA VAL A 477 -1.20 2.15 20.64
C VAL A 477 -1.35 2.01 19.13
N GLN A 478 -0.87 3.00 18.38
CA GLN A 478 -1.20 3.12 16.95
C GLN A 478 -0.12 3.87 16.16
N ALA A 479 -0.10 3.64 14.84
CA ALA A 479 0.69 4.38 13.86
C ALA A 479 -0.25 5.03 12.84
N LEU A 480 -0.55 6.33 13.02
CA LEU A 480 -1.74 6.93 12.41
C LEU A 480 -1.50 7.25 10.95
N ASN A 481 -0.59 8.19 10.73
CA ASN A 481 -0.38 8.92 9.48
C ASN A 481 1.06 9.46 9.43
N PRO A 482 1.56 9.83 8.24
CA PRO A 482 2.84 10.53 8.09
C PRO A 482 2.91 11.80 8.95
N GLY A 483 4.10 12.12 9.44
CA GLY A 483 4.33 13.28 10.31
C GLY A 483 3.89 13.11 11.76
N GLN A 484 3.15 12.05 12.07
CA GLN A 484 2.80 11.66 13.44
C GLN A 484 3.69 10.47 13.87
N PRO A 485 4.35 10.53 15.03
CA PRO A 485 5.05 9.36 15.56
C PRO A 485 4.04 8.31 16.01
N ILE A 486 4.51 7.07 16.15
CA ILE A 486 3.79 6.02 16.85
C ILE A 486 3.50 6.51 18.27
N ALA A 487 2.24 6.42 18.69
CA ALA A 487 1.80 7.05 19.93
C ALA A 487 0.73 6.22 20.64
N VAL A 488 0.58 6.51 21.94
CA VAL A 488 -0.61 6.15 22.70
C VAL A 488 -1.64 7.27 22.53
N THR A 489 -2.84 6.90 22.13
CA THR A 489 -3.91 7.85 21.85
C THR A 489 -5.19 7.40 22.54
N SER A 490 -5.93 8.33 23.14
CA SER A 490 -7.26 8.05 23.68
C SER A 490 -8.28 7.90 22.55
N LEU A 491 -9.20 6.95 22.70
CA LEU A 491 -10.31 6.74 21.77
C LEU A 491 -11.19 8.00 21.63
N SER A 492 -11.33 8.81 22.69
CA SER A 492 -12.02 10.10 22.62
C SER A 492 -11.29 11.13 21.77
N TRP A 493 -9.96 11.07 21.67
CA TRP A 493 -9.22 11.92 20.73
C TRP A 493 -9.44 11.46 19.29
N MET A 494 -9.64 10.15 19.10
CA MET A 494 -10.00 9.54 17.82
C MET A 494 -11.52 9.56 17.55
N SER A 495 -12.33 10.30 18.31
CA SER A 495 -13.80 10.24 18.18
C SER A 495 -14.32 10.78 16.84
N GLY A 496 -13.52 11.56 16.12
CA GLY A 496 -13.81 11.99 14.75
C GLY A 496 -13.61 10.89 13.71
N MET A 497 -13.01 9.75 14.10
CA MET A 497 -12.91 8.56 13.28
C MET A 497 -14.10 7.64 13.61
N SER A 498 -14.69 7.03 12.58
CA SER A 498 -15.81 6.11 12.76
C SER A 498 -15.28 4.79 13.34
N LEU A 499 -15.25 4.67 14.67
CA LEU A 499 -14.85 3.44 15.34
C LEU A 499 -15.84 2.30 15.03
N TYR A 500 -15.33 1.14 14.61
CA TYR A 500 -16.20 0.01 14.30
C TYR A 500 -16.79 -0.60 15.59
N PRO A 501 -18.08 -1.02 15.62
CA PRO A 501 -18.74 -1.49 16.84
C PRO A 501 -18.20 -2.82 17.40
N TYR A 502 -17.24 -3.44 16.72
CA TYR A 502 -16.60 -4.68 17.12
C TYR A 502 -15.08 -4.54 17.17
N ALA A 503 -14.48 -5.20 18.15
CA ALA A 503 -13.05 -5.42 18.27
C ALA A 503 -12.71 -6.86 17.83
N ALA A 504 -11.55 -7.04 17.21
CA ALA A 504 -11.02 -8.35 16.84
C ALA A 504 -10.17 -8.90 17.99
N ARG A 505 -10.47 -10.12 18.44
CA ARG A 505 -9.75 -10.83 19.49
C ARG A 505 -9.08 -12.09 18.92
N TYR A 506 -7.78 -12.16 19.13
CA TYR A 506 -6.91 -13.26 18.73
C TYR A 506 -6.70 -14.24 19.87
#